data_AF-A0A7S0R6W1-F1
#
_entry.id   AF-A0A7S0R6W1-F1
#
_cell.length_a   1.000
_cell.length_b   1.000
_cell.length_c   1.000
_cell.angle_alpha   90.00
_cell.angle_beta   90.00
_cell.angle_gamma   90.00
#
_symmetry.space_group_name_H-M   'P 1'
#
loop_
_entity.id
_entity.type
_entity.pdbx_description
1 polymer ?
#
loop_
_entity_poly.entity_id
_entity_poly.type
_entity_poly.pdbx_seq_one_letter_code
_entity_poly.pdbx_strand_id
1 'polypeptide(L)'
;VQGGVGEEGGGELDGDTLMDRGSALYREGKVDAAIAAWTQALVLFGEGTAVTLKETKAKVTKRANVLLALASAASKQQNLDKSLSHSREAIEALEQALGKKAEVTPMYARALADHGVFQHMSKNHKRALEGLERSVQVYDQAIAASGEDRLTPLLLRMARTEQFNTRYNLANLYFTYGNIGNARQTAELLIKRFNSGDANMNDLTFVEISHKDPPKNPTWSR
;
A
#
# COMPACT_ATOMS: atom_id res chain seq x y z
N VAL A 1 53.29 -9.50 -20.58
CA VAL A 1 51.98 -10.04 -20.99
C VAL A 1 51.49 -10.89 -19.82
N GLN A 2 50.79 -10.23 -18.89
CA GLN A 2 49.34 -10.33 -18.64
C GLN A 2 48.97 -11.56 -17.80
N GLY A 3 48.41 -11.28 -16.63
CA GLY A 3 47.84 -12.26 -15.71
C GLY A 3 47.30 -11.62 -14.44
N GLY A 4 46.75 -10.40 -14.56
CA GLY A 4 45.96 -9.79 -13.49
C GLY A 4 44.55 -10.34 -13.58
N VAL A 5 44.26 -11.39 -12.81
CA VAL A 5 42.89 -11.79 -12.54
C VAL A 5 42.34 -10.74 -11.59
N GLY A 6 41.59 -9.79 -12.16
CA GLY A 6 40.76 -8.90 -11.36
C GLY A 6 39.77 -9.76 -10.60
N GLU A 7 39.90 -9.77 -9.27
CA GLU A 7 38.79 -10.09 -8.40
C GLU A 7 37.64 -9.17 -8.80
N GLU A 8 36.64 -9.72 -9.47
CA GLU A 8 35.35 -9.07 -9.64
C GLU A 8 34.80 -8.83 -8.23
N GLY A 9 34.93 -7.59 -7.77
CA GLY A 9 34.30 -7.12 -6.55
C GLY A 9 32.79 -7.29 -6.65
N GLY A 10 32.30 -8.44 -6.19
CA GLY A 10 30.90 -8.66 -5.86
C GLY A 10 30.54 -7.77 -4.67
N GLY A 11 30.36 -6.47 -4.93
CA GLY A 11 29.90 -5.53 -3.92
C GLY A 11 28.54 -5.99 -3.42
N GLU A 12 28.46 -6.27 -2.12
CA GLU A 12 27.20 -6.54 -1.44
C GLU A 12 26.25 -5.37 -1.73
N LEU A 13 25.14 -5.66 -2.42
CA LEU A 13 24.18 -4.62 -2.79
C LEU A 13 23.58 -4.04 -1.51
N ASP A 14 23.48 -2.71 -1.43
CA ASP A 14 22.80 -2.07 -0.31
C ASP A 14 21.28 -2.32 -0.33
N GLY A 15 20.62 -2.04 0.79
CA GLY A 15 19.19 -2.30 0.94
C GLY A 15 18.31 -1.55 -0.07
N ASP A 16 18.70 -0.33 -0.45
CA ASP A 16 17.96 0.47 -1.43
C ASP A 16 18.05 -0.15 -2.82
N THR A 17 19.25 -0.55 -3.22
CA THR A 17 19.50 -1.22 -4.51
C THR A 17 18.75 -2.54 -4.60
N LEU A 18 18.71 -3.32 -3.52
CA LEU A 18 17.94 -4.56 -3.45
C LEU A 18 16.43 -4.31 -3.52
N MET A 19 15.92 -3.25 -2.87
CA MET A 19 14.52 -2.86 -2.94
C MET A 19 14.11 -2.47 -4.37
N ASP A 20 14.95 -1.68 -5.05
CA ASP A 20 14.71 -1.25 -6.43
C ASP A 20 14.79 -2.42 -7.41
N ARG A 21 15.77 -3.32 -7.21
CA ARG A 21 15.89 -4.56 -7.98
C ARG A 21 14.65 -5.44 -7.84
N GLY A 22 14.15 -5.61 -6.61
CA GLY A 22 12.91 -6.36 -6.38
C GLY A 22 11.73 -5.75 -7.14
N SER A 23 11.61 -4.42 -7.11
CA SER A 23 10.56 -3.69 -7.85
C SER A 23 10.66 -3.86 -9.36
N ALA A 24 11.87 -3.84 -9.92
CA ALA A 24 12.10 -4.11 -11.33
C ALA A 24 11.71 -5.54 -11.72
N LEU A 25 12.19 -6.54 -10.97
CA LEU A 25 11.88 -7.96 -11.20
C LEU A 25 10.38 -8.24 -11.11
N TYR A 26 9.68 -7.59 -10.18
CA TYR A 26 8.24 -7.75 -10.04
C TYR A 26 7.46 -7.20 -11.24
N ARG A 27 7.90 -6.06 -11.80
CA ARG A 27 7.31 -5.49 -13.04
C ARG A 27 7.55 -6.40 -14.24
N GLU A 28 8.66 -7.14 -14.27
CA GLU A 28 8.94 -8.17 -15.27
C GLU A 28 8.17 -9.48 -15.05
N GLY A 29 7.34 -9.58 -14.00
CA GLY A 29 6.60 -10.79 -13.65
C GLY A 29 7.44 -11.87 -12.97
N LYS A 30 8.72 -11.60 -12.67
CA LYS A 30 9.63 -12.52 -11.97
C LYS A 30 9.40 -12.46 -10.46
N VAL A 31 8.21 -12.89 -10.03
CA VAL A 31 7.71 -12.73 -8.64
C VAL A 31 8.65 -13.35 -7.61
N ASP A 32 9.15 -14.57 -7.83
CA ASP A 32 10.04 -15.24 -6.88
C ASP A 32 11.38 -14.52 -6.71
N ALA A 33 11.96 -14.06 -7.82
CA ALA A 33 13.20 -13.29 -7.79
C ALA A 33 13.01 -11.93 -7.11
N ALA A 34 11.85 -11.29 -7.29
CA ALA A 34 11.50 -10.06 -6.60
C ALA A 34 11.41 -10.27 -5.08
N ILE A 35 10.72 -11.33 -4.64
CA ILE A 35 10.63 -11.71 -3.22
C ILE A 35 12.02 -11.96 -2.63
N ALA A 36 12.91 -12.64 -3.35
CA ALA A 36 14.27 -12.88 -2.89
C ALA A 36 15.04 -11.56 -2.67
N ALA A 37 14.99 -10.63 -3.64
CA ALA A 37 15.66 -9.33 -3.52
C ALA A 37 15.08 -8.49 -2.36
N TRP A 38 13.76 -8.43 -2.24
CA TRP A 38 13.10 -7.72 -1.14
C TRP A 38 13.38 -8.34 0.23
N THR A 39 13.49 -9.66 0.32
CA THR A 39 13.84 -10.33 1.57
C THR A 39 15.26 -9.95 2.01
N GLN A 40 16.22 -9.87 1.08
CA GLN A 40 17.56 -9.38 1.38
C GLN A 40 17.54 -7.89 1.81
N ALA A 41 16.78 -7.04 1.11
CA ALA A 41 16.61 -5.65 1.51
C ALA A 41 16.03 -5.51 2.92
N LEU A 42 15.04 -6.35 3.27
CA LEU A 42 14.39 -6.36 4.58
C LEU A 42 15.36 -6.67 5.71
N VAL A 43 16.32 -7.57 5.49
CA VAL A 43 17.39 -7.89 6.44
C VAL A 43 18.28 -6.67 6.66
N LEU A 44 18.72 -6.00 5.60
CA LEU A 44 19.58 -4.81 5.69
C LEU A 44 18.87 -3.62 6.34
N PHE A 45 17.57 -3.46 6.10
CA PHE A 45 16.77 -2.45 6.78
C PHE A 45 16.50 -2.80 8.25
N GLY A 46 16.69 -4.04 8.70
CA GLY A 46 16.56 -4.46 10.10
C GLY A 46 15.26 -3.99 10.77
N GLU A 47 15.19 -4.04 12.10
CA GLU A 47 13.99 -3.62 12.86
C GLU A 47 13.83 -2.09 12.97
N GLY A 48 14.65 -1.29 12.29
CA GLY A 48 14.60 0.17 12.39
C GLY A 48 15.30 0.78 13.62
N THR A 49 16.03 -0.01 14.40
CA THR A 49 16.93 0.51 15.43
C THR A 49 18.07 1.29 14.76
N ALA A 50 18.18 2.58 15.07
CA ALA A 50 19.20 3.50 14.55
C ALA A 50 19.59 4.50 15.64
N VAL A 51 20.70 5.20 15.44
CA VAL A 51 21.28 6.11 16.45
C VAL A 51 20.42 7.35 16.66
N THR A 52 19.73 7.83 15.61
CA THR A 52 18.85 9.00 15.69
C THR A 52 17.41 8.69 15.30
N LEU A 53 16.46 9.45 15.86
CA LEU A 53 15.04 9.36 15.52
C LEU A 53 14.76 9.60 14.02
N LYS A 54 15.57 10.44 13.36
CA LYS A 54 15.44 10.71 11.92
C LYS A 54 15.83 9.48 11.10
N GLU A 55 16.94 8.84 11.44
CA GLU A 55 17.41 7.62 10.78
C GLU A 55 16.47 6.44 11.06
N THR A 56 15.96 6.31 12.29
CA THR A 56 14.93 5.34 12.65
C THR A 56 13.71 5.49 11.73
N LYS A 57 13.19 6.71 11.55
CA LYS A 57 12.03 6.95 10.68
C LYS A 57 12.29 6.63 9.21
N ALA A 58 13.44 7.01 8.68
CA ALA A 58 13.80 6.71 7.29
C ALA A 58 13.94 5.19 7.07
N LYS A 59 14.61 4.50 8.00
CA LYS A 59 14.82 3.05 7.97
C LYS A 59 13.50 2.27 8.11
N VAL A 60 12.66 2.64 9.06
CA VAL A 60 11.32 2.06 9.22
C VAL A 60 10.45 2.31 8.00
N THR A 61 10.53 3.50 7.39
CA THR A 61 9.79 3.80 6.18
C THR A 61 10.17 2.88 5.02
N LYS A 62 11.46 2.66 4.81
CA LYS A 62 11.98 1.72 3.82
C LYS A 62 11.59 0.28 4.13
N ARG A 63 11.71 -0.15 5.38
CA ARG A 63 11.26 -1.48 5.86
C ARG A 63 9.78 -1.71 5.54
N ALA A 64 8.93 -0.76 5.92
CA ALA A 64 7.49 -0.86 5.69
C ALA A 64 7.16 -0.96 4.19
N ASN A 65 7.83 -0.17 3.34
CA ASN A 65 7.64 -0.26 1.89
C ASN A 65 7.98 -1.66 1.34
N VAL A 66 9.11 -2.24 1.78
CA VAL A 66 9.49 -3.60 1.42
C VAL A 66 8.48 -4.63 1.92
N LEU A 67 7.99 -4.49 3.16
CA LEU A 67 6.96 -5.38 3.71
C LEU A 67 5.66 -5.33 2.89
N LEU A 68 5.21 -4.15 2.47
CA LEU A 68 4.03 -4.02 1.61
C LEU A 68 4.24 -4.65 0.22
N ALA A 69 5.45 -4.53 -0.33
CA ALA A 69 5.81 -5.20 -1.59
C ALA A 69 5.79 -6.73 -1.45
N LEU A 70 6.37 -7.26 -0.36
CA LEU A 70 6.32 -8.68 -0.02
C LEU A 70 4.87 -9.17 0.20
N ALA A 71 4.05 -8.37 0.88
CA ALA A 71 2.63 -8.70 1.09
C ALA A 71 1.87 -8.83 -0.23
N SER A 72 2.10 -7.88 -1.15
CA SER A 72 1.51 -7.89 -2.50
C SER A 72 1.98 -9.09 -3.33
N ALA A 73 3.26 -9.41 -3.27
CA ALA A 73 3.83 -10.55 -3.98
C ALA A 73 3.31 -11.90 -3.44
N ALA A 74 3.21 -12.03 -2.11
CA ALA A 74 2.60 -13.19 -1.48
C ALA A 74 1.13 -13.36 -1.89
N SER A 75 0.38 -12.24 -2.04
CA SER A 75 -1.02 -12.29 -2.48
C SER A 75 -1.13 -12.78 -3.92
N LYS A 76 -0.23 -12.33 -4.81
CA LYS A 76 -0.12 -12.88 -6.17
C LYS A 76 0.18 -14.37 -6.20
N GLN A 77 0.94 -14.87 -5.23
CA GLN A 77 1.19 -16.31 -5.04
C GLN A 77 0.05 -17.03 -4.30
N GLN A 78 -1.07 -16.36 -4.05
CA GLN A 78 -2.21 -16.88 -3.27
C GLN A 78 -1.86 -17.28 -1.82
N ASN A 79 -0.75 -16.75 -1.28
CA ASN A 79 -0.33 -16.97 0.09
C ASN A 79 -0.85 -15.83 1.00
N LEU A 80 -2.14 -15.90 1.32
CA LEU A 80 -2.83 -14.88 2.10
C LEU A 80 -2.29 -14.73 3.53
N ASP A 81 -1.80 -15.82 4.14
CA ASP A 81 -1.22 -15.78 5.49
C ASP A 81 0.02 -14.88 5.52
N LYS A 82 0.92 -15.04 4.55
CA LYS A 82 2.09 -14.16 4.41
C LYS A 82 1.70 -12.73 4.06
N SER A 83 0.70 -12.53 3.20
CA SER A 83 0.20 -11.18 2.88
C SER A 83 -0.32 -10.46 4.13
N LEU A 84 -1.13 -11.14 4.93
CA LEU A 84 -1.64 -10.60 6.19
C LEU A 84 -0.53 -10.36 7.22
N SER A 85 0.44 -11.25 7.31
CA SER A 85 1.58 -11.10 8.22
C SER A 85 2.42 -9.88 7.87
N HIS A 86 2.88 -9.77 6.62
CA HIS A 86 3.75 -8.67 6.19
C HIS A 86 3.06 -7.31 6.24
N SER A 87 1.79 -7.22 5.82
CA SER A 87 1.03 -5.96 5.91
C SER A 87 0.79 -5.53 7.35
N ARG A 88 0.54 -6.46 8.28
CA ARG A 88 0.43 -6.15 9.71
C ARG A 88 1.76 -5.65 10.28
N GLU A 89 2.86 -6.32 9.96
CA GLU A 89 4.19 -5.91 10.41
C GLU A 89 4.54 -4.50 9.92
N ALA A 90 4.13 -4.15 8.68
CA ALA A 90 4.32 -2.79 8.15
C ALA A 90 3.52 -1.74 8.94
N ILE A 91 2.26 -2.04 9.28
CA ILE A 91 1.40 -1.19 10.11
C ILE A 91 2.04 -0.95 11.47
N GLU A 92 2.40 -2.03 12.19
CA GLU A 92 2.96 -1.97 13.53
C GLU A 92 4.27 -1.18 13.57
N ALA A 93 5.16 -1.41 12.60
CA ALA A 93 6.42 -0.67 12.51
C ALA A 93 6.18 0.84 12.30
N LEU A 94 5.23 1.21 11.45
CA LEU A 94 4.88 2.61 11.19
C LEU A 94 4.25 3.29 12.39
N GLU A 95 3.33 2.62 13.08
CA GLU A 95 2.73 3.15 14.31
C GLU A 95 3.78 3.40 15.39
N GLN A 96 4.68 2.45 15.62
CA GLN A 96 5.75 2.57 16.62
C GLN A 96 6.71 3.73 16.29
N ALA A 97 7.13 3.87 15.03
CA ALA A 97 8.13 4.86 14.67
C ALA A 97 7.58 6.29 14.49
N LEU A 98 6.32 6.42 14.06
CA LEU A 98 5.70 7.71 13.75
C LEU A 98 4.78 8.20 14.87
N GLY A 99 4.28 7.31 15.71
CA GLY A 99 3.27 7.63 16.73
C GLY A 99 2.08 8.35 16.10
N LYS A 100 1.66 9.47 16.70
CA LYS A 100 0.57 10.32 16.16
C LYS A 100 0.78 10.80 14.73
N LYS A 101 2.03 10.86 14.23
CA LYS A 101 2.30 11.28 12.84
C LYS A 101 1.89 10.22 11.81
N ALA A 102 1.68 8.96 12.24
CA ALA A 102 1.16 7.91 11.36
C ALA A 102 -0.17 8.34 10.71
N GLU A 103 -1.05 8.98 11.48
CA GLU A 103 -2.40 9.41 11.09
C GLU A 103 -2.45 10.47 9.98
N VAL A 104 -1.31 11.05 9.61
CA VAL A 104 -1.17 11.98 8.49
C VAL A 104 -0.14 11.50 7.46
N THR A 105 0.22 10.21 7.49
CA THR A 105 1.24 9.63 6.62
C THR A 105 0.59 8.76 5.53
N PRO A 106 0.72 9.12 4.23
CA PRO A 106 0.10 8.35 3.14
C PRO A 106 0.53 6.88 3.07
N MET A 107 1.76 6.56 3.45
CA MET A 107 2.23 5.17 3.45
C MET A 107 1.58 4.34 4.57
N TYR A 108 1.23 4.95 5.70
CA TYR A 108 0.46 4.29 6.74
C TYR A 108 -0.97 4.00 6.27
N ALA A 109 -1.60 4.98 5.61
CA ALA A 109 -2.90 4.78 4.96
C ALA A 109 -2.87 3.63 3.93
N ARG A 110 -1.81 3.56 3.12
CA ARG A 110 -1.61 2.46 2.15
C ARG A 110 -1.52 1.11 2.84
N ALA A 111 -0.73 1.02 3.91
CA ALA A 111 -0.57 -0.23 4.65
C ALA A 111 -1.91 -0.73 5.21
N LEU A 112 -2.73 0.18 5.74
CA LEU A 112 -4.09 -0.12 6.20
C LEU A 112 -5.01 -0.59 5.05
N ALA A 113 -4.93 0.07 3.88
CA ALA A 113 -5.74 -0.31 2.72
C ALA A 113 -5.37 -1.71 2.22
N ASP A 114 -4.09 -1.97 2.00
CA ASP A 114 -3.57 -3.27 1.55
C ASP A 114 -3.98 -4.37 2.54
N HIS A 115 -3.79 -4.12 3.84
CA HIS A 115 -4.22 -5.06 4.88
C HIS A 115 -5.73 -5.31 4.84
N GLY A 116 -6.54 -4.26 4.68
CA GLY A 116 -8.00 -4.38 4.54
C GLY A 116 -8.42 -5.23 3.34
N VAL A 117 -7.76 -5.06 2.19
CA VAL A 117 -7.97 -5.90 1.00
C VAL A 117 -7.62 -7.36 1.30
N PHE A 118 -6.48 -7.64 1.94
CA PHE A 118 -6.09 -9.01 2.29
C PHE A 118 -7.03 -9.65 3.32
N GLN A 119 -7.56 -8.86 4.26
CA GLN A 119 -8.61 -9.32 5.19
C GLN A 119 -9.88 -9.70 4.43
N HIS A 120 -10.28 -8.92 3.41
CA HIS A 120 -11.42 -9.26 2.57
C HIS A 120 -11.19 -10.57 1.80
N MET A 121 -10.03 -10.73 1.17
CA MET A 121 -9.65 -11.97 0.48
C MET A 121 -9.67 -13.18 1.43
N SER A 122 -9.33 -12.97 2.69
CA SER A 122 -9.38 -13.97 3.77
C SER A 122 -10.77 -14.12 4.40
N LYS A 123 -11.81 -13.57 3.78
CA LYS A 123 -13.21 -13.60 4.21
C LYS A 123 -13.49 -12.92 5.56
N ASN A 124 -12.59 -12.06 6.03
CA ASN A 124 -12.72 -11.33 7.29
C ASN A 124 -13.30 -9.93 7.04
N HIS A 125 -14.56 -9.90 6.61
CA HIS A 125 -15.18 -8.71 6.02
C HIS A 125 -15.30 -7.53 6.97
N LYS A 126 -15.57 -7.77 8.26
CA LYS A 126 -15.61 -6.73 9.28
C LYS A 126 -14.27 -6.00 9.38
N ARG A 127 -13.17 -6.75 9.50
CA ARG A 127 -11.81 -6.20 9.55
C ARG A 127 -11.41 -5.49 8.26
N ALA A 128 -11.88 -5.99 7.12
CA ALA A 128 -11.66 -5.34 5.83
C ALA A 128 -12.32 -3.96 5.78
N LEU A 129 -13.58 -3.84 6.20
CA LEU A 129 -14.29 -2.56 6.28
C LEU A 129 -13.58 -1.60 7.25
N GLU A 130 -13.29 -2.05 8.47
CA GLU A 130 -12.58 -1.24 9.48
C GLU A 130 -11.24 -0.71 8.94
N GLY A 131 -10.44 -1.56 8.28
CA GLY A 131 -9.15 -1.17 7.71
C GLY A 131 -9.27 -0.18 6.55
N LEU A 132 -10.21 -0.40 5.63
CA LEU A 132 -10.44 0.50 4.48
C LEU A 132 -11.02 1.85 4.93
N GLU A 133 -11.97 1.85 5.87
CA GLU A 133 -12.50 3.07 6.48
C GLU A 133 -11.40 3.88 7.14
N ARG A 134 -10.55 3.21 7.95
CA ARG A 134 -9.42 3.86 8.61
C ARG A 134 -8.42 4.42 7.60
N SER A 135 -8.09 3.67 6.55
CA SER A 135 -7.20 4.14 5.49
C SER A 135 -7.72 5.41 4.81
N VAL A 136 -9.01 5.46 4.45
CA VAL A 136 -9.61 6.66 3.83
C VAL A 136 -9.51 7.87 4.75
N GLN A 137 -9.73 7.71 6.05
CA GLN A 137 -9.58 8.78 7.05
C GLN A 137 -8.14 9.31 7.09
N VAL A 138 -7.14 8.43 7.14
CA VAL A 138 -5.72 8.83 7.17
C VAL A 138 -5.33 9.55 5.87
N TYR A 139 -5.81 9.07 4.72
CA TYR A 139 -5.61 9.80 3.46
C TYR A 139 -6.26 11.18 3.45
N ASP A 140 -7.49 11.31 3.96
CA ASP A 140 -8.18 12.61 4.06
C ASP A 140 -7.36 13.57 4.92
N GLN A 141 -6.86 13.11 6.07
CA GLN A 141 -6.03 13.90 6.97
C GLN A 141 -4.68 14.28 6.34
N ALA A 142 -4.01 13.34 5.67
CA ALA A 142 -2.74 13.60 5.00
C ALA A 142 -2.86 14.63 3.86
N ILE A 143 -3.93 14.54 3.07
CA ILE A 143 -4.22 15.49 1.98
C ILE A 143 -4.63 16.85 2.55
N ALA A 144 -5.45 16.90 3.59
CA ALA A 144 -5.82 18.18 4.23
C ALA A 144 -4.60 18.89 4.84
N ALA A 145 -3.68 18.12 5.43
CA ALA A 145 -2.43 18.64 5.99
C ALA A 145 -1.38 19.02 4.93
N SER A 146 -1.61 18.77 3.63
CA SER A 146 -0.64 19.06 2.57
C SER A 146 -0.44 20.55 2.31
N GLY A 147 -1.33 21.41 2.83
CA GLY A 147 -1.17 22.87 2.82
C GLY A 147 -0.06 23.40 3.73
N GLU A 148 0.60 22.53 4.51
CA GLU A 148 1.70 22.88 5.42
C GLU A 148 3.09 22.40 4.91
N ASP A 149 3.33 22.32 3.59
CA ASP A 149 4.58 21.83 2.97
C ASP A 149 4.98 20.38 3.35
N ARG A 150 4.04 19.58 3.87
CA ARG A 150 4.31 18.23 4.36
C ARG A 150 4.44 17.15 3.28
N LEU A 151 3.86 17.38 2.10
CA LEU A 151 3.89 16.43 0.98
C LEU A 151 4.43 17.13 -0.27
N THR A 152 5.36 16.47 -0.95
CA THR A 152 5.76 16.90 -2.30
C THR A 152 4.58 16.75 -3.27
N PRO A 153 4.53 17.53 -4.38
CA PRO A 153 3.46 17.40 -5.36
C PRO A 153 3.25 15.97 -5.87
N LEU A 154 4.34 15.21 -6.02
CA LEU A 154 4.30 13.80 -6.42
C LEU A 154 3.61 12.93 -5.35
N LEU A 155 4.01 13.05 -4.09
CA LEU A 155 3.41 12.28 -3.00
C LEU A 155 1.94 12.65 -2.77
N LEU A 156 1.58 13.91 -2.96
CA LEU A 156 0.20 14.36 -2.90
C LEU A 156 -0.65 13.71 -4.02
N ARG A 157 -0.14 13.67 -5.26
CA ARG A 157 -0.81 13.00 -6.38
C ARG A 157 -1.00 11.52 -6.07
N MET A 158 0.05 10.83 -5.62
CA MET A 158 -0.03 9.42 -5.23
C MET A 158 -1.06 9.18 -4.12
N ALA A 159 -1.04 10.01 -3.06
CA ALA A 159 -2.00 9.90 -1.97
C ALA A 159 -3.45 10.06 -2.44
N ARG A 160 -3.73 10.98 -3.37
CA ARG A 160 -5.07 11.16 -3.96
C ARG A 160 -5.50 9.95 -4.77
N THR A 161 -4.60 9.39 -5.59
CA THR A 161 -4.85 8.18 -6.38
C THR A 161 -5.17 6.99 -5.48
N GLU A 162 -4.33 6.72 -4.47
CA GLU A 162 -4.56 5.59 -3.56
C GLU A 162 -5.81 5.76 -2.71
N GLN A 163 -6.10 7.00 -2.28
CA GLN A 163 -7.35 7.29 -1.61
C GLN A 163 -8.57 6.99 -2.49
N PHE A 164 -8.51 7.36 -3.77
CA PHE A 164 -9.58 7.07 -4.72
C PHE A 164 -9.78 5.56 -4.85
N ASN A 165 -8.71 4.79 -5.05
CA ASN A 165 -8.74 3.32 -5.10
C ASN A 165 -9.35 2.72 -3.82
N THR A 166 -8.93 3.22 -2.66
CA THR A 166 -9.41 2.73 -1.36
C THR A 166 -10.89 3.02 -1.18
N ARG A 167 -11.37 4.23 -1.55
CA ARG A 167 -12.80 4.58 -1.54
C ARG A 167 -13.60 3.74 -2.51
N TYR A 168 -13.06 3.42 -3.69
CA TYR A 168 -13.71 2.53 -4.66
C TYR A 168 -13.89 1.12 -4.08
N ASN A 169 -12.82 0.55 -3.52
CA ASN A 169 -12.87 -0.75 -2.84
C ASN A 169 -13.87 -0.73 -1.67
N LEU A 170 -13.88 0.34 -0.87
CA LEU A 170 -14.80 0.50 0.24
C LEU A 170 -16.26 0.58 -0.23
N ALA A 171 -16.56 1.33 -1.30
CA ALA A 171 -17.90 1.43 -1.87
C ALA A 171 -18.41 0.08 -2.37
N ASN A 172 -17.57 -0.66 -3.09
CA ASN A 172 -17.87 -2.02 -3.55
C ASN A 172 -18.13 -2.97 -2.38
N LEU A 173 -17.34 -2.84 -1.31
CA LEU A 173 -17.48 -3.68 -0.12
C LEU A 173 -18.79 -3.38 0.62
N TYR A 174 -19.11 -2.11 0.82
CA TYR A 174 -20.40 -1.70 1.39
C TYR A 174 -21.57 -2.21 0.56
N PHE A 175 -21.50 -2.07 -0.77
CA PHE A 175 -22.55 -2.54 -1.66
C PHE A 175 -22.75 -4.05 -1.55
N THR A 176 -21.65 -4.81 -1.59
CA THR A 176 -21.65 -6.28 -1.50
C THR A 176 -22.28 -6.78 -0.20
N TYR A 177 -22.06 -6.07 0.92
CA TYR A 177 -22.61 -6.45 2.22
C TYR A 177 -23.92 -5.71 2.57
N GLY A 178 -24.61 -5.15 1.58
CA GLY A 178 -25.95 -4.58 1.76
C GLY A 178 -26.00 -3.24 2.48
N ASN A 179 -24.85 -2.59 2.71
CA ASN A 179 -24.79 -1.23 3.24
C ASN A 179 -24.92 -0.21 2.11
N ILE A 180 -26.10 -0.20 1.48
CA ILE A 180 -26.38 0.57 0.26
C ILE A 180 -26.24 2.08 0.51
N GLY A 181 -26.61 2.56 1.70
CA GLY A 181 -26.46 3.97 2.07
C GLY A 181 -25.00 4.43 2.04
N ASN A 182 -24.11 3.70 2.71
CA ASN A 182 -22.69 4.03 2.72
C ASN A 182 -22.03 3.82 1.36
N ALA A 183 -22.45 2.79 0.61
CA ALA A 183 -21.97 2.55 -0.75
C ALA A 183 -22.28 3.75 -1.66
N ARG A 184 -23.52 4.23 -1.65
CA ARG A 184 -23.97 5.39 -2.42
C ARG A 184 -23.20 6.65 -2.02
N GLN A 185 -23.11 6.95 -0.73
CA GLN A 185 -22.39 8.12 -0.24
C GLN A 185 -20.91 8.10 -0.67
N THR A 186 -20.27 6.94 -0.57
CA THR A 186 -18.87 6.78 -0.97
C THR A 186 -18.69 6.94 -2.49
N ALA A 187 -19.61 6.40 -3.29
CA ALA A 187 -19.60 6.54 -4.75
C ALA A 187 -19.84 7.99 -5.21
N GLU A 188 -20.76 8.71 -4.56
CA GLU A 188 -21.02 10.13 -4.87
C GLU A 188 -19.78 11.00 -4.64
N LEU A 189 -19.01 10.73 -3.57
CA LEU A 189 -17.74 11.40 -3.31
C LEU A 189 -16.67 11.11 -4.38
N LEU A 190 -16.61 9.86 -4.89
CA LEU A 190 -15.72 9.48 -5.99
C LEU A 190 -16.08 10.26 -7.27
N ILE A 191 -17.36 10.28 -7.64
CA ILE A 191 -17.85 10.99 -8.84
C ILE A 191 -17.54 12.48 -8.74
N LYS A 192 -17.80 13.10 -7.58
CA LYS A 192 -17.52 14.53 -7.36
C LYS A 192 -16.05 14.87 -7.60
N ARG A 193 -15.12 14.04 -7.11
CA ARG A 193 -13.67 14.22 -7.30
C ARG A 193 -13.21 13.95 -8.73
N PHE A 194 -13.81 12.96 -9.39
CA PHE A 194 -13.53 12.71 -10.79
C PHE A 194 -13.90 13.93 -11.64
N ASN A 195 -15.09 14.48 -11.41
CA ASN A 195 -15.59 15.64 -12.14
C ASN A 195 -14.82 16.95 -11.82
N SER A 196 -14.18 17.06 -10.66
CA SER A 196 -13.33 18.22 -10.33
C SER A 196 -11.93 18.17 -10.95
N GLY A 197 -11.56 17.07 -11.63
CA GLY A 197 -10.22 16.88 -12.18
C GLY A 197 -9.15 16.55 -11.14
N ASP A 198 -9.55 16.32 -9.88
CA ASP A 198 -8.62 16.00 -8.77
C ASP A 198 -8.13 14.55 -8.81
N ALA A 199 -8.72 13.70 -9.66
CA ALA A 199 -8.32 12.32 -9.91
C ALA A 199 -8.25 12.04 -11.41
N ASN A 200 -7.13 11.49 -11.87
CA ASN A 200 -6.95 11.04 -13.26
C ASN A 200 -7.06 9.51 -13.32
N MET A 201 -8.00 9.00 -14.14
CA MET A 201 -8.19 7.55 -14.30
C MET A 201 -6.95 6.82 -14.82
N ASN A 202 -6.08 7.52 -15.56
CA ASN A 202 -4.85 6.95 -16.11
C ASN A 202 -3.78 6.65 -15.04
N ASP A 203 -3.94 7.16 -13.83
CA ASP A 203 -3.03 6.90 -12.71
C ASP A 203 -3.50 5.75 -11.81
N LEU A 204 -4.70 5.21 -12.06
CA LEU A 204 -5.30 4.19 -11.21
C LEU A 204 -4.68 2.82 -11.50
N THR A 205 -3.93 2.29 -10.55
CA THR A 205 -3.57 0.86 -10.52
C THR A 205 -4.65 0.11 -9.74
N PHE A 206 -5.61 -0.48 -10.46
CA PHE A 206 -6.67 -1.27 -9.83
C PHE A 206 -6.09 -2.60 -9.31
N VAL A 207 -5.94 -2.74 -8.00
CA VAL A 207 -6.09 -4.06 -7.37
C VAL A 207 -7.58 -4.23 -7.16
N GLU A 208 -8.26 -4.66 -8.22
CA GLU A 208 -9.70 -4.84 -8.21
C GLU A 208 -10.06 -5.94 -7.21
N ILE A 209 -10.94 -5.62 -6.25
CA ILE A 209 -11.68 -6.66 -5.55
C ILE A 209 -12.65 -7.26 -6.57
N SER A 210 -12.15 -8.21 -7.37
CA SER A 210 -12.93 -8.87 -8.41
C SER A 210 -13.93 -9.83 -7.74
N HIS A 211 -15.22 -9.56 -7.94
CA HIS A 211 -16.29 -10.46 -7.53
C HIS A 211 -16.74 -11.31 -8.72
N LYS A 212 -16.76 -12.63 -8.55
CA LYS A 212 -17.34 -13.55 -9.54
C LYS A 212 -18.87 -13.46 -9.63
N ASP A 213 -19.53 -12.92 -8.61
CA ASP A 213 -21.00 -12.81 -8.57
C ASP A 213 -21.43 -11.53 -7.81
N PRO A 214 -21.65 -10.38 -8.50
CA PRO A 214 -22.33 -9.25 -7.87
C PRO A 214 -23.77 -9.64 -7.48
N PRO A 215 -24.34 -9.07 -6.41
CA PRO A 215 -25.73 -9.33 -6.05
C PRO A 215 -26.65 -9.00 -7.23
N LYS A 216 -27.54 -9.93 -7.56
CA LYS A 216 -28.50 -9.79 -8.67
C LYS A 216 -29.39 -8.57 -8.41
N ASN A 217 -29.10 -7.50 -9.13
CA ASN A 217 -29.94 -6.32 -9.37
C ASN A 217 -30.23 -5.38 -8.16
N PRO A 218 -29.50 -4.27 -8.02
CA PRO A 218 -30.05 -3.06 -7.42
C PRO A 218 -30.69 -2.22 -8.55
N THR A 219 -32.01 -2.16 -8.60
CA THR A 219 -32.69 -1.18 -9.45
C THR A 219 -32.35 0.23 -8.95
N TRP A 220 -31.51 0.95 -9.68
CA TRP A 220 -31.28 2.38 -9.48
C TRP A 220 -32.47 3.15 -10.06
N SER A 221 -33.46 3.49 -9.23
CA SER A 221 -34.46 4.49 -9.62
C SER A 221 -33.83 5.88 -9.54
N ARG A 222 -33.93 6.62 -10.65
CA ARG A 222 -33.41 7.98 -10.88
C ARG A 222 -33.86 9.00 -9.83
#